data_AF-A0A529LR05-F1
#
_entry.id   AF-A0A529LR05-F1
#
_cell.length_a   1.000
_cell.length_b   1.000
_cell.length_c   1.000
_cell.angle_alpha   90.00
_cell.angle_beta   90.00
_cell.angle_gamma   90.00
#
_symmetry.space_group_name_H-M   'P 1'
#
loop_
_entity.id
_entity.type
_entity.pdbx_description
1 polymer ?
#
loop_
_entity_poly.entity_id
_entity_poly.type
_entity_poly.pdbx_seq_one_letter_code
_entity_poly.pdbx_strand_id
1 'polypeptide(L)' 'GISDVLSAIANPRLAWFWLTRPAPELNGRVPIEMLREDKVADVVRAARTVS' A
#
# COMPACT_ATOMS: atom_id res chain seq x y z
N GLY A 1 0.73 -5.51 -7.60
CA GLY A 1 1.63 -5.32 -6.45
C GLY A 1 1.96 -3.86 -6.25
N ILE A 2 3.21 -3.44 -6.49
CA ILE A 2 3.63 -2.03 -6.29
C ILE A 2 3.00 -1.10 -7.34
N SER A 3 2.98 -1.50 -8.63
CA SER A 3 2.43 -0.67 -9.71
C SER A 3 0.95 -0.35 -9.54
N ASP A 4 0.16 -1.27 -8.95
CA ASP A 4 -1.25 -1.03 -8.63
C ASP A 4 -1.42 0.01 -7.52
N VAL A 5 -0.54 -0.01 -6.51
CA VAL A 5 -0.51 1.01 -5.45
C VAL A 5 -0.14 2.38 -6.02
N LEU A 6 0.86 2.44 -6.91
CA LEU A 6 1.24 3.67 -7.60
C LEU A 6 0.13 4.22 -8.52
N SER A 7 -0.73 3.34 -9.03
CA SER A 7 -1.90 3.74 -9.83
C SER A 7 -3.07 4.22 -8.95
N ALA A 8 -3.20 3.68 -7.74
CA ALA A 8 -4.22 4.10 -6.77
C ALA A 8 -3.86 5.43 -6.11
N ILE A 9 -2.59 5.64 -5.76
CA ILE A 9 -2.11 6.87 -5.11
C ILE A 9 -1.36 7.71 -6.14
N ALA A 10 -2.04 8.73 -6.68
CA ALA A 10 -1.57 9.52 -7.83
C ALA A 10 -0.19 10.19 -7.64
N ASN A 11 0.21 10.48 -6.40
CA ASN A 11 1.54 11.02 -6.10
C ASN A 11 2.52 9.87 -5.77
N PRO A 12 3.52 9.58 -6.62
CA PRO A 12 4.44 8.46 -6.40
C PRO A 12 5.25 8.55 -5.10
N ARG A 13 5.59 9.77 -4.66
CA ARG A 13 6.33 9.99 -3.41
C ARG A 13 5.43 9.69 -2.20
N LEU A 14 4.15 10.05 -2.27
CA LEU A 14 3.18 9.72 -1.22
C LEU A 14 2.90 8.21 -1.18
N ALA A 15 2.78 7.57 -2.35
CA ALA A 15 2.61 6.13 -2.47
C ALA A 15 3.79 5.38 -1.82
N TRP A 16 5.02 5.80 -2.10
CA TRP A 16 6.22 5.22 -1.46
C TRP A 16 6.26 5.47 0.05
N PHE A 17 5.92 6.68 0.48
CA PHE A 17 5.84 7.02 1.90
C PHE A 17 4.84 6.12 2.65
N TRP A 18 3.70 5.85 2.03
CA TRP A 18 2.69 4.93 2.55
C TRP A 18 3.19 3.48 2.58
N LEU A 19 3.78 2.99 1.49
CA LEU A 19 4.27 1.61 1.37
C LEU A 19 5.28 1.20 2.45
N THR A 20 6.06 2.16 2.96
CA THR A 20 7.18 1.92 3.87
C THR A 20 6.84 2.11 5.35
N ARG A 21 5.58 2.43 5.67
CA ARG A 21 5.15 2.75 7.03
C ARG A 21 3.96 1.88 7.48
N PRO A 22 3.78 1.69 8.80
CA PRO A 22 2.56 1.10 9.35
C PRO A 22 1.31 1.82 8.83
N ALA A 23 0.40 1.05 8.22
CA ALA A 23 -0.84 1.53 7.66
C ALA A 23 -2.03 1.14 8.57
N PRO A 24 -2.79 2.10 9.14
CA PRO A 24 -3.94 1.82 10.01
C PRO A 24 -4.97 0.87 9.38
N GLU A 25 -5.27 1.04 8.11
CA GLU A 25 -6.19 0.24 7.30
C GLU A 25 -5.69 -1.19 7.00
N LEU A 26 -4.41 -1.46 7.30
CA LEU A 26 -3.81 -2.79 7.27
C LEU A 26 -3.53 -3.31 8.69
N ASN A 27 -4.26 -2.84 9.70
CA ASN A 27 -4.07 -3.18 11.11
C ASN A 27 -2.67 -2.83 11.62
N GLY A 28 -2.11 -1.70 11.16
CA GLY A 28 -0.78 -1.23 11.54
C GLY A 28 0.37 -2.00 10.87
N ARG A 29 0.09 -2.84 9.88
CA ARG A 29 1.14 -3.56 9.14
C ARG A 29 1.77 -2.67 8.08
N VAL A 30 3.01 -2.98 7.70
CA VAL A 30 3.75 -2.25 6.66
C VAL A 30 3.38 -2.82 5.28
N PRO A 31 2.82 -2.03 4.34
CA PRO A 31 2.33 -2.54 3.07
C PRO A 31 3.39 -3.25 2.21
N ILE A 32 4.63 -2.73 2.17
CA ILE A 32 5.70 -3.36 1.36
C ILE A 32 6.08 -4.75 1.87
N GLU A 33 5.94 -5.00 3.17
CA GLU A 33 6.14 -6.32 3.76
C GLU A 33 4.99 -7.26 3.41
N MET A 34 3.76 -6.76 3.43
CA MET A 34 2.58 -7.52 2.99
C MET A 34 2.67 -7.91 1.52
N LEU A 35 3.21 -7.05 0.64
CA LEU A 35 3.46 -7.40 -0.76
C LEU A 35 4.48 -8.53 -0.91
N ARG A 36 5.52 -8.56 -0.06
CA ARG A 36 6.50 -9.66 -0.03
C ARG A 36 5.89 -10.99 0.44
N GLU A 37 4.85 -10.93 1.28
CA GLU A 37 4.06 -12.08 1.73
C GLU A 37 2.94 -12.48 0.76
N ASP A 38 2.94 -11.94 -0.46
CA ASP A 38 1.92 -12.18 -1.49
C ASP A 38 0.49 -11.71 -1.12
N LYS A 39 0.35 -10.85 -0.09
CA LYS A 39 -0.93 -10.24 0.34
C LYS A 39 -1.31 -9.04 -0.53
N VAL A 40 -1.19 -9.19 -1.86
CA VAL A 40 -1.35 -8.10 -2.83
C VAL A 40 -2.76 -7.51 -2.82
N ALA A 41 -3.79 -8.37 -2.77
CA ALA A 41 -5.18 -7.93 -2.83
C ALA A 41 -5.55 -6.99 -1.65
N ASP A 42 -5.09 -7.33 -0.45
CA ASP A 42 -5.32 -6.49 0.75
C ASP A 42 -4.64 -5.14 0.64
N VAL A 43 -3.39 -5.12 0.18
CA VAL A 43 -2.61 -3.88 0.00
C VAL A 43 -3.25 -2.98 -1.06
N VAL A 44 -3.66 -3.54 -2.21
CA VAL A 44 -4.29 -2.75 -3.29
C VAL A 44 -5.66 -2.22 -2.87
N ARG A 45 -6.44 -3.01 -2.14
CA ARG A 45 -7.73 -2.57 -1.59
C ARG A 45 -7.54 -1.41 -0.61
N ALA A 46 -6.58 -1.51 0.29
CA ALA A 46 -6.23 -0.45 1.24
C ALA A 46 -5.72 0.81 0.55
N ALA A 47 -4.84 0.69 -0.46
CA ALA A 47 -4.31 1.86 -1.18
C ALA A 47 -5.42 2.72 -1.81
N ARG A 48 -6.51 2.10 -2.27
CA ARG A 48 -7.69 2.80 -2.84
C ARG A 48 -8.54 3.53 -1.81
N THR A 49 -8.38 3.26 -0.51
CA THR A 49 -9.09 3.98 0.56
C THR A 49 -8.31 5.18 1.10
N VAL A 50 -7.03 5.29 0.76
CA VAL A 50 -6.13 6.36 1.20
C VAL A 50 -6.05 7.49 0.17
N SER A 51 -6.39 7.21 -1.10
CA SER A 51 -6.46 8.17 -2.21
C SER A 51 -7.71 9.05 -2.13
#